data_AF-A0A2V2EL74-F1
#
_entry.id   AF-A0A2V2EL74-F1
#
_cell.length_a   1.000
_cell.length_b   1.000
_cell.length_c   1.000
_cell.angle_alpha   90.00
_cell.angle_beta   90.00
_cell.angle_gamma   90.00
#
_symmetry.space_group_name_H-M   'P 1'
#
loop_
_entity.id
_entity.type
_entity.pdbx_description
1 polymer ?
#
loop_
_entity_poly.entity_id
_entity_poly.type
_entity_poly.pdbx_seq_one_letter_code
_entity_poly.pdbx_strand_id
1 'polypeptide(L)'
;VRVYTDSFNEDNEQDFYFIKENFPTVEINATVNFKMRFVPRENAEKVLAIGQKAAYFNNTPYFVNTVENSGFYGFSGILKMLDLIREAYREPKDTEKLVQMKAWGCELI
;
A
#
# COMPACT_ATOMS: atom_id res chain seq x y z
N VAL A 1 1.89 10.75 -5.02
CA VAL A 1 1.11 9.67 -4.36
C VAL A 1 1.35 8.40 -5.13
N ARG A 2 1.54 7.26 -4.46
CA ARG A 2 1.80 5.96 -5.11
C ARG A 2 0.67 4.99 -4.79
N VAL A 3 0.16 4.31 -5.81
CA VAL A 3 -0.90 3.29 -5.73
C VAL A 3 -0.32 1.94 -6.14
N TYR A 4 -0.54 0.94 -5.31
CA TYR A 4 -0.04 -0.41 -5.49
C TYR A 4 -1.22 -1.36 -5.69
N THR A 5 -1.32 -2.00 -6.86
CA THR A 5 -2.40 -2.95 -7.17
C THR A 5 -1.85 -4.17 -7.91
N ASP A 6 -2.49 -5.33 -7.77
CA ASP A 6 -2.08 -6.55 -8.46
C ASP A 6 -2.42 -6.48 -9.96
N SER A 7 -3.62 -5.97 -10.30
CA SER A 7 -4.07 -5.76 -11.67
C SER A 7 -5.25 -4.77 -11.74
N PHE A 8 -5.52 -4.26 -12.93
CA PHE A 8 -6.83 -3.73 -13.33
C PHE A 8 -7.49 -4.78 -14.22
N ASN A 9 -8.76 -5.08 -13.96
CA ASN A 9 -9.59 -5.91 -14.84
C ASN A 9 -10.40 -5.01 -15.79
N GLU A 10 -11.20 -5.63 -16.67
CA GLU A 10 -12.06 -4.92 -17.63
C GLU A 10 -13.02 -3.94 -16.94
N ASP A 11 -13.56 -4.32 -15.77
CA ASP A 11 -14.49 -3.46 -15.00
C ASP A 11 -13.84 -2.17 -14.48
N ASN A 12 -12.53 -2.19 -14.20
CA ASN A 12 -11.78 -1.08 -13.63
C ASN A 12 -10.82 -0.40 -14.63
N GLU A 13 -10.88 -0.78 -15.92
CA GLU A 13 -9.99 -0.23 -16.94
C GLU A 13 -10.22 1.28 -17.12
N GLN A 14 -11.48 1.72 -17.07
CA GLN A 14 -11.83 3.14 -17.17
C GLN A 14 -11.27 3.95 -15.99
N ASP A 15 -11.25 3.38 -14.77
CA ASP A 15 -10.66 4.03 -13.60
C ASP A 15 -9.17 4.27 -13.78
N PHE A 16 -8.46 3.30 -14.39
CA PHE A 16 -7.04 3.45 -14.69
C PHE A 16 -6.78 4.64 -15.61
N TYR A 17 -7.51 4.74 -16.73
CA TYR A 17 -7.34 5.86 -17.67
C TYR A 17 -7.75 7.19 -17.04
N PHE A 18 -8.84 7.21 -16.27
CA PHE A 18 -9.28 8.40 -15.56
C PHE A 18 -8.19 8.93 -14.62
N ILE A 19 -7.55 8.05 -13.84
CA ILE A 19 -6.45 8.45 -12.94
C ILE A 19 -5.25 8.97 -13.75
N LYS A 20 -4.89 8.29 -14.84
CA LYS A 20 -3.75 8.70 -15.68
C LYS A 20 -3.95 10.07 -16.32
N GLU A 21 -5.18 10.40 -16.73
CA GLU A 21 -5.50 11.68 -17.36
C GLU A 21 -5.65 12.81 -16.33
N ASN A 22 -6.38 12.57 -15.24
CA ASN A 22 -6.76 13.62 -14.29
C ASN A 22 -5.74 13.81 -13.16
N PHE A 23 -4.94 12.79 -12.85
CA PHE A 23 -3.96 12.80 -11.77
C PHE A 23 -2.59 12.28 -12.23
N PRO A 24 -1.92 12.97 -13.17
CA PRO A 24 -0.69 12.48 -13.80
C PRO A 24 0.48 12.30 -12.81
N THR A 25 0.42 12.93 -11.65
CA THR A 25 1.40 12.78 -10.55
C THR A 25 1.17 11.54 -9.68
N VAL A 26 0.10 10.77 -9.94
CA VAL A 26 -0.14 9.49 -9.26
C VAL A 26 0.62 8.39 -9.99
N GLU A 27 1.52 7.75 -9.26
CA GLU A 27 2.26 6.59 -9.74
C GLU A 27 1.45 5.32 -9.47
N ILE A 28 1.14 4.54 -10.50
CA ILE A 28 0.47 3.24 -10.39
C ILE A 28 1.50 2.14 -10.57
N ASN A 29 1.62 1.22 -9.60
CA ASN A 29 2.66 0.20 -9.55
C ASN A 29 2.04 -1.19 -9.36
N ALA A 30 2.48 -2.16 -10.17
CA ALA A 30 1.99 -3.53 -10.13
C ALA A 30 2.65 -4.34 -9.00
N THR A 31 1.90 -4.86 -8.05
CA THR A 31 2.45 -5.56 -6.86
C THR A 31 2.94 -6.99 -7.14
N VAL A 32 2.51 -7.59 -8.25
CA VAL A 32 2.91 -8.94 -8.68
C VAL A 32 4.19 -8.96 -9.52
N ASN A 33 4.64 -7.80 -10.03
CA ASN A 33 5.81 -7.75 -10.91
C ASN A 33 7.08 -8.01 -10.10
N PHE A 34 7.83 -9.05 -10.46
CA PHE A 34 9.06 -9.44 -9.76
C PHE A 34 10.08 -8.30 -9.68
N LYS A 35 10.10 -7.38 -10.66
CA LYS A 35 11.00 -6.22 -10.68
C LYS A 35 10.79 -5.30 -9.48
N MET A 36 9.58 -5.26 -8.90
CA MET A 36 9.27 -4.45 -7.72
C MET A 36 10.06 -4.88 -6.48
N ARG A 37 10.63 -6.09 -6.45
CA ARG A 37 11.52 -6.52 -5.36
C ARG A 37 12.82 -5.71 -5.33
N PHE A 38 13.28 -5.24 -6.48
CA PHE A 38 14.56 -4.56 -6.68
C PHE A 38 14.44 -3.04 -6.76
N VAL A 39 13.22 -2.50 -6.73
CA VAL A 39 13.01 -1.05 -6.71
C VAL A 39 13.56 -0.49 -5.38
N PRO A 40 14.42 0.55 -5.42
CA PRO A 40 14.90 1.21 -4.22
C PRO A 40 13.72 1.68 -3.36
N ARG A 41 13.80 1.41 -2.06
CA ARG A 41 12.71 1.71 -1.10
C ARG A 41 13.04 2.91 -0.21
N GLU A 42 14.10 3.63 -0.54
CA GLU A 42 14.50 4.84 0.14
C GLU A 42 13.53 5.96 -0.22
N ASN A 43 13.10 6.70 0.80
CA ASN A 43 12.24 7.86 0.64
C ASN A 43 12.93 9.07 1.27
N ALA A 44 12.99 10.18 0.54
CA ALA A 44 13.56 11.43 1.03
C ALA A 44 12.71 12.03 2.17
N GLU A 45 11.42 11.69 2.21
CA GLU A 45 10.45 12.22 3.17
C GLU A 45 9.73 11.09 3.91
N LYS A 46 9.07 11.45 5.02
CA LYS A 46 8.23 10.53 5.78
C LYS A 46 7.06 10.04 4.92
N VAL A 47 6.98 8.74 4.69
CA VAL A 47 5.89 8.11 3.94
C VAL A 47 4.88 7.49 4.89
N LEU A 48 3.61 7.87 4.75
CA LEU A 48 2.48 7.19 5.37
C LEU A 48 1.86 6.24 4.34
N ALA A 49 1.83 4.95 4.66
CA ALA A 49 1.25 3.93 3.79
C ALA A 49 -0.12 3.46 4.28
N ILE A 50 -1.00 3.13 3.33
CA ILE A 50 -2.27 2.48 3.62
C ILE A 50 -2.18 1.03 3.14
N GLY A 51 -2.25 0.09 4.07
CA GLY A 51 -2.10 -1.34 3.79
C GLY A 51 -0.65 -1.83 3.83
N GLN A 52 -0.52 -3.14 4.07
CA GLN A 52 0.76 -3.81 4.30
C GLN A 52 1.67 -3.81 3.06
N LYS A 53 1.12 -4.03 1.85
CA LYS A 53 1.91 -4.02 0.60
C LYS A 53 2.53 -2.65 0.33
N ALA A 54 1.77 -1.57 0.51
CA ALA A 54 2.28 -0.21 0.32
C ALA A 54 3.37 0.12 1.35
N ALA A 55 3.21 -0.31 2.60
CA ALA A 55 4.21 -0.15 3.65
C ALA A 55 5.52 -0.86 3.30
N TYR A 56 5.42 -2.10 2.79
CA TYR A 56 6.56 -2.90 2.36
C TYR A 56 7.34 -2.26 1.21
N PHE A 57 6.66 -1.83 0.14
CA PHE A 57 7.34 -1.23 -1.03
C PHE A 57 8.00 0.11 -0.73
N ASN A 58 7.53 0.82 0.30
CA ASN A 58 8.10 2.09 0.73
C ASN A 58 8.97 1.99 1.99
N ASN A 59 9.21 0.77 2.49
CA ASN A 59 9.99 0.51 3.71
C ASN A 59 9.64 1.46 4.87
N THR A 60 8.34 1.67 5.12
CA THR A 60 7.88 2.62 6.14
C THR A 60 7.26 1.89 7.34
N PRO A 61 7.58 2.30 8.58
CA PRO A 61 6.88 1.85 9.78
C PRO A 61 5.55 2.58 10.00
N TYR A 62 5.29 3.66 9.27
CA TYR A 62 4.06 4.45 9.41
C TYR A 62 3.02 3.93 8.43
N PHE A 63 2.20 2.98 8.87
CA PHE A 63 1.15 2.45 8.02
C PHE A 63 -0.13 2.06 8.76
N VAL A 64 -1.23 2.16 8.03
CA VAL A 64 -2.53 1.65 8.46
C VAL A 64 -2.54 0.15 8.19
N ASN A 65 -2.61 -0.66 9.26
CA ASN A 65 -2.75 -2.09 9.14
C ASN A 65 -4.22 -2.45 8.87
N THR A 66 -4.61 -2.40 7.61
CA THR A 66 -5.95 -2.81 7.18
C THR A 66 -6.01 -4.34 7.09
N VAL A 67 -6.74 -4.98 8.00
CA VAL A 67 -7.17 -6.38 7.84
C VAL A 67 -8.41 -6.41 6.92
N GLU A 68 -8.51 -7.45 6.09
CA GLU A 68 -9.67 -7.68 5.23
C GLU A 68 -10.97 -7.65 6.05
N ASN A 69 -12.04 -7.04 5.51
CA ASN A 69 -13.36 -6.87 6.15
C ASN A 69 -13.47 -5.92 7.35
N SER A 70 -12.59 -4.92 7.46
CA SER A 70 -12.65 -3.93 8.57
C SER A 70 -13.88 -2.98 8.58
N GLY A 71 -14.77 -3.08 7.59
CA GLY A 71 -16.05 -2.36 7.58
C GLY A 71 -15.92 -0.84 7.46
N PHE A 72 -15.04 -0.35 6.59
CA PHE A 72 -14.79 1.10 6.41
C PHE A 72 -15.79 1.82 5.49
N TYR A 73 -16.96 1.24 5.28
CA TYR A 73 -17.99 1.83 4.43
C TYR A 73 -18.89 2.80 5.20
N GLY A 74 -19.41 3.82 4.52
CA GLY A 74 -20.25 4.86 5.11
C GLY A 74 -19.48 5.86 5.97
N PHE A 75 -20.20 6.83 6.51
CA PHE A 75 -19.59 7.96 7.25
C PHE A 75 -18.79 7.50 8.48
N SER A 76 -19.33 6.59 9.28
CA SER A 76 -18.63 6.04 10.45
C SER A 76 -17.37 5.27 10.06
N GLY A 77 -17.41 4.54 8.94
CA GLY A 77 -16.27 3.82 8.40
C GLY A 77 -15.14 4.77 7.97
N ILE A 78 -15.48 5.89 7.32
CA ILE A 78 -14.54 6.93 6.95
C ILE A 78 -13.89 7.56 8.18
N LEU A 79 -14.68 7.91 9.22
CA LEU A 79 -14.13 8.46 10.46
C LEU A 79 -13.15 7.49 11.13
N LYS A 80 -13.52 6.21 11.22
CA LYS A 80 -12.64 5.17 11.76
C LYS A 80 -11.34 5.05 10.96
N MET A 81 -11.42 5.13 9.62
CA MET A 81 -10.24 5.12 8.77
C MET A 81 -9.33 6.33 9.03
N LEU A 82 -9.91 7.53 9.18
CA LEU A 82 -9.14 8.73 9.50
C LEU A 82 -8.44 8.64 10.86
N ASP A 83 -9.08 8.07 11.87
CA ASP A 83 -8.45 7.86 13.17
C ASP A 83 -7.26 6.89 13.07
N LEU A 84 -7.40 5.79 12.31
CA LEU A 84 -6.30 4.86 12.05
C LEU A 84 -5.16 5.51 11.27
N ILE A 85 -5.47 6.38 10.29
CA ILE A 85 -4.47 7.16 9.55
C ILE A 85 -3.69 8.08 10.51
N ARG A 86 -4.39 8.75 11.44
CA ARG A 86 -3.76 9.64 12.42
C ARG A 86 -2.85 8.88 13.39
N GLU A 87 -3.30 7.72 13.87
CA GLU A 87 -2.50 6.83 14.71
C GLU A 87 -1.27 6.34 13.95
N ALA A 88 -1.46 5.79 12.74
CA ALA A 88 -0.37 5.31 11.89
C ALA A 88 0.65 6.39 11.53
N TYR A 89 0.24 7.65 11.43
CA TYR A 89 1.15 8.76 11.22
C TYR A 89 2.00 9.08 12.46
N ARG A 90 1.47 8.89 13.67
CA ARG A 90 2.15 9.24 14.93
C ARG A 90 3.01 8.09 15.45
N GLU A 91 2.51 6.87 15.34
CA GLU A 91 3.08 5.70 15.99
C GLU A 91 3.72 4.76 14.95
N PRO A 92 5.06 4.63 14.93
CA PRO A 92 5.73 3.69 14.07
C PRO A 92 5.39 2.26 14.50
N LYS A 93 5.18 1.39 13.51
CA LYS A 93 4.88 -0.03 13.70
C LYS A 93 6.08 -0.89 13.32
N ASP A 94 6.13 -2.10 13.87
CA ASP A 94 7.11 -3.12 13.51
C ASP A 94 6.72 -3.77 12.17
N THR A 95 7.21 -3.20 11.07
CA THR A 95 6.88 -3.64 9.71
C THR A 95 7.35 -5.06 9.44
N GLU A 96 8.51 -5.48 9.97
CA GLU A 96 9.05 -6.83 9.76
C GLU A 96 8.18 -7.91 10.41
N LYS A 97 7.67 -7.63 11.62
CA LYS A 97 6.76 -8.54 12.32
C LYS A 97 5.36 -8.57 11.72
N LEU A 98 4.85 -7.42 11.28
CA LEU A 98 3.45 -7.27 10.84
C LEU A 98 3.23 -7.59 9.37
N VAL A 99 4.22 -7.34 8.51
CA VAL A 99 4.13 -7.69 7.09
C VAL A 99 4.75 -9.07 6.89
N GLN A 100 3.92 -10.10 7.00
CA GLN A 100 4.38 -11.47 6.74
C GLN A 100 4.68 -11.67 5.25
N MET A 101 5.96 -11.80 4.92
CA MET A 101 6.39 -12.25 3.60
C MET A 101 6.14 -13.76 3.45
N LYS A 102 5.03 -14.13 2.82
CA LYS A 102 4.81 -15.51 2.35
C LYS A 102 5.71 -15.80 1.14
N ALA A 103 7.04 -15.89 1.33
CA ALA A 103 8.02 -16.35 0.32
C ALA A 103 9.49 -16.43 0.82
N TRP A 104 9.78 -16.33 2.13
CA TRP A 104 11.12 -16.66 2.64
C TRP A 104 11.21 -18.18 2.82
N GLY A 105 11.70 -18.91 1.80
CA GLY A 105 11.81 -20.37 1.91
C GLY A 105 12.23 -21.15 0.68
N CYS A 106 12.34 -20.56 -0.51
CA CYS A 106 13.10 -21.21 -1.59
C CYS A 106 14.57 -20.80 -1.45
N GLU A 107 15.32 -21.57 -0.67
CA GLU A 107 16.73 -21.77 -0.99
C GLU A 107 16.77 -22.39 -2.39
N LEU A 108 17.51 -21.78 -3.30
CA LEU A 108 17.89 -22.44 -4.56
C LEU A 108 18.81 -23.59 -4.16
N ILE A 109 18.24 -24.80 -4.04
CA ILE A 109 19.00 -26.06 -4.06
C ILE A 109 19.13 -26.50 -5.52
#